data_AF-A0AAT9HJZ8-F1
#
_entry.id   AF-A0AAT9HJZ8-F1
#
_cell.length_a   1.000
_cell.length_b   1.000
_cell.length_c   1.000
_cell.angle_alpha   90.00
_cell.angle_beta   90.00
_cell.angle_gamma   90.00
#
_symmetry.space_group_name_H-M   'P 1'
#
loop_
_entity.id
_entity.type
_entity.pdbx_description
1 polymer ?
#
loop_
_entity_poly.entity_id
_entity_poly.type
_entity_poly.pdbx_seq_one_letter_code
_entity_poly.pdbx_strand_id
1 'polypeptide(L)'
;MGDIGKVFNGMVDQLSVFTSEVTRVAREVGTEGALGGQAQVPGVSGTWADLTDSVNAMAGNLTAQVRNVAQVTTAVAKGDLSQKITVDARGEILELKNTINTMVDQLSAFADEVTRVAREVGTEDASAGRPMCRGEGHLAGSHPLGQLHGRQSHRPGAQHRPGGDRGRQGRPLAEDHRGRPR
;
A
#
# COMPACT_ATOMS: atom_id res chain seq x y z
N MET A 1 -37.75 -44.39 -31.49
CA MET A 1 -38.05 -43.85 -30.15
C MET A 1 -36.86 -43.84 -29.17
N GLY A 2 -35.70 -44.44 -29.50
CA GLY A 2 -34.54 -44.45 -28.59
C GLY A 2 -33.66 -43.19 -28.58
N ASP A 3 -33.71 -42.36 -29.63
CA ASP A 3 -32.77 -41.25 -29.79
C ASP A 3 -33.11 -40.02 -28.94
N ILE A 4 -34.40 -39.74 -28.74
CA ILE A 4 -34.86 -38.68 -27.82
C ILE A 4 -34.48 -39.02 -26.38
N GLY A 5 -34.59 -40.28 -25.98
CA GLY A 5 -34.18 -40.72 -24.64
C GLY A 5 -32.69 -40.52 -24.37
N LYS A 6 -31.82 -40.75 -25.37
CA LYS A 6 -30.38 -40.51 -25.24
C LYS A 6 -30.05 -39.02 -25.11
N VAL A 7 -30.68 -38.17 -25.91
CA VAL A 7 -30.48 -36.71 -25.84
C VAL A 7 -30.99 -36.15 -24.52
N PHE A 8 -32.17 -36.56 -24.08
CA PHE A 8 -32.73 -36.14 -22.80
C PHE A 8 -31.87 -36.58 -21.62
N ASN A 9 -31.42 -37.85 -21.59
CA ASN A 9 -30.52 -38.32 -20.55
C ASN A 9 -29.20 -37.55 -20.54
N GLY A 10 -28.63 -37.24 -21.72
CA GLY A 10 -27.43 -36.40 -21.82
C GLY A 10 -27.63 -34.98 -21.27
N MET A 11 -28.80 -34.36 -21.48
CA MET A 11 -29.13 -33.07 -20.88
C MET A 11 -29.28 -33.15 -19.36
N VAL A 12 -29.88 -34.22 -18.84
CA VAL A 12 -30.02 -34.46 -17.38
C VAL A 12 -28.66 -34.66 -16.73
N ASP A 13 -27.77 -35.43 -17.35
CA ASP A 13 -26.41 -35.65 -16.86
C ASP A 13 -25.64 -34.32 -16.79
N GLN A 14 -25.73 -33.51 -17.84
CA GLN A 14 -25.11 -32.19 -17.88
C GLN A 14 -25.65 -31.23 -16.79
N LEU A 15 -26.95 -31.24 -16.55
CA LEU A 15 -27.56 -30.45 -15.47
C LEU A 15 -27.08 -30.90 -14.09
N SER A 16 -26.92 -32.21 -13.88
CA SER A 16 -26.40 -32.76 -12.63
C SER A 16 -24.97 -32.29 -12.36
N VAL A 17 -24.08 -32.36 -13.37
CA VAL A 17 -22.70 -31.88 -13.25
C VAL A 17 -22.65 -30.37 -13.01
N PHE A 18 -23.43 -29.59 -13.76
CA PHE A 18 -23.50 -28.14 -13.58
C PHE A 18 -23.92 -27.77 -12.15
N THR A 19 -24.99 -28.37 -11.65
CA THR A 19 -25.52 -28.09 -10.30
C THR A 19 -24.51 -28.45 -9.22
N SER A 20 -23.81 -29.59 -9.37
CA SER A 20 -22.73 -30.00 -8.48
C SER A 20 -21.61 -28.96 -8.44
N GLU A 21 -21.13 -28.52 -9.61
CA GLU A 21 -20.02 -27.58 -9.72
C GLU A 21 -20.36 -26.20 -9.16
N VAL A 22 -21.55 -25.67 -9.48
CA VAL A 22 -21.98 -24.38 -8.92
C VAL A 22 -22.15 -24.46 -7.41
N THR A 23 -22.71 -25.55 -6.90
CA THR A 23 -22.85 -25.76 -5.44
C THR A 23 -21.48 -25.81 -4.76
N ARG A 24 -20.50 -26.50 -5.38
CA ARG A 24 -19.13 -26.56 -4.90
C ARG A 24 -18.49 -25.17 -4.84
N VAL A 25 -18.52 -24.41 -5.93
CA VAL A 25 -17.94 -23.05 -5.98
C VAL A 25 -18.61 -22.11 -4.99
N ALA A 26 -19.94 -22.17 -4.87
CA ALA A 26 -20.68 -21.37 -3.91
C ALA A 26 -20.26 -21.67 -2.46
N ARG A 27 -20.05 -22.95 -2.14
CA ARG A 27 -19.55 -23.37 -0.84
C ARG A 27 -18.10 -22.93 -0.60
N GLU A 28 -17.20 -23.19 -1.54
CA GLU A 28 -15.78 -22.83 -1.43
C GLU A 28 -15.59 -21.32 -1.26
N VAL A 29 -16.14 -20.52 -2.18
CA VAL A 29 -15.94 -19.08 -2.20
C VAL A 29 -16.80 -18.38 -1.15
N GLY A 30 -18.05 -18.83 -0.95
CA GLY A 30 -19.01 -18.15 -0.10
C GLY A 30 -18.98 -18.59 1.37
N THR A 31 -18.68 -19.85 1.66
CA THR A 31 -18.73 -20.39 3.04
C THR A 31 -17.35 -20.68 3.59
N GLU A 32 -16.49 -21.32 2.81
CA GLU A 32 -15.16 -21.75 3.27
C GLU A 32 -14.11 -20.64 3.13
N GLY A 33 -14.41 -19.59 2.36
CA GLY A 33 -13.48 -18.49 2.08
C GLY A 33 -12.30 -18.92 1.19
N ALA A 34 -12.41 -20.09 0.54
CA ALA A 34 -11.45 -20.59 -0.44
C ALA A 34 -11.63 -19.83 -1.77
N LEU A 35 -11.06 -18.62 -1.81
CA LEU A 35 -11.18 -17.74 -2.97
C LEU A 35 -10.42 -18.29 -4.19
N GLY A 36 -10.99 -18.12 -5.39
CA GLY A 36 -10.38 -18.54 -6.66
C GLY A 36 -10.85 -19.89 -7.19
N GLY A 37 -11.80 -20.55 -6.53
CA GLY A 37 -12.52 -21.69 -7.09
C GLY A 37 -13.33 -21.27 -8.33
N GLN A 38 -13.27 -22.09 -9.38
CA GLN A 38 -14.02 -21.90 -10.62
C GLN A 38 -14.79 -23.18 -10.96
N ALA A 39 -15.99 -23.03 -11.52
CA ALA A 39 -16.82 -24.12 -11.98
C ALA A 39 -16.29 -24.61 -13.32
N GLN A 40 -16.11 -25.91 -13.45
CA GLN A 40 -15.67 -26.56 -14.68
C GLN A 40 -16.70 -27.59 -15.11
N VAL A 41 -17.55 -27.21 -16.06
CA VAL A 41 -18.63 -28.07 -16.54
C VAL A 41 -18.29 -28.52 -17.97
N PRO A 42 -17.79 -29.74 -18.18
CA PRO A 42 -17.42 -30.21 -19.51
C PRO A 42 -18.64 -30.34 -20.43
N GLY A 43 -18.46 -30.03 -21.71
CA GLY A 43 -19.48 -30.21 -22.74
C GLY A 43 -20.62 -29.19 -22.72
N VAL A 44 -20.58 -28.15 -21.88
CA VAL A 44 -21.59 -27.08 -21.89
C VAL A 44 -21.45 -26.20 -23.12
N SER A 45 -22.60 -25.84 -23.69
CA SER A 45 -22.70 -24.94 -24.82
C SER A 45 -23.98 -24.11 -24.72
N GLY A 46 -24.04 -23.00 -25.45
CA GLY A 46 -25.14 -22.04 -25.37
C GLY A 46 -25.32 -21.48 -23.96
N THR A 47 -26.56 -21.33 -23.52
CA THR A 47 -26.92 -20.67 -22.26
C THR A 47 -26.22 -21.25 -21.03
N TRP A 48 -25.91 -22.55 -21.01
CA TRP A 48 -25.21 -23.16 -19.87
C TRP A 48 -23.75 -22.73 -19.77
N ALA A 49 -23.08 -22.56 -20.91
CA ALA A 49 -21.73 -22.01 -20.93
C ALA A 49 -21.74 -20.55 -20.46
N ASP A 50 -22.66 -19.74 -20.97
CA ASP A 50 -22.81 -18.33 -20.57
C ASP A 50 -23.07 -18.17 -19.06
N LEU A 51 -23.87 -19.08 -18.48
CA LEU A 51 -24.13 -19.12 -17.04
C LEU A 51 -22.89 -19.53 -16.23
N THR A 52 -22.17 -20.57 -16.65
CA THR A 52 -20.91 -20.97 -16.02
C THR A 52 -19.89 -19.83 -16.04
N ASP A 53 -19.76 -19.15 -17.18
CA ASP A 53 -18.85 -18.02 -17.35
C ASP A 53 -19.28 -16.83 -16.47
N SER A 54 -20.58 -16.56 -16.36
CA SER A 54 -21.10 -15.50 -15.50
C SER A 54 -20.82 -15.76 -14.01
N VAL A 55 -21.00 -17.00 -13.54
CA VAL A 55 -20.67 -17.41 -12.16
C VAL A 55 -19.17 -17.30 -11.92
N ASN A 56 -18.35 -17.78 -12.86
CA ASN A 56 -16.90 -17.70 -12.76
C ASN A 56 -16.38 -16.26 -12.76
N ALA A 57 -16.96 -15.38 -13.58
CA ALA A 57 -16.63 -13.96 -13.60
C ALA A 57 -16.99 -13.28 -12.27
N MET A 58 -18.16 -13.58 -11.71
CA MET A 58 -18.57 -13.07 -10.41
C MET A 58 -17.63 -13.53 -9.29
N ALA A 59 -17.36 -14.84 -9.20
CA ALA A 59 -16.46 -15.41 -8.21
C ALA A 59 -15.02 -14.87 -8.35
N GLY A 60 -14.53 -14.72 -9.59
CA GLY A 60 -13.22 -14.17 -9.90
C GLY A 60 -13.09 -12.70 -9.50
N ASN A 61 -14.08 -11.88 -9.84
CA ASN A 61 -14.08 -10.46 -9.49
C ASN A 61 -14.10 -10.25 -7.97
N LEU A 62 -14.98 -10.96 -7.25
CA LEU A 62 -15.05 -10.89 -5.79
C LEU A 62 -13.75 -11.39 -5.14
N THR A 63 -13.19 -12.49 -5.63
CA THR A 63 -11.90 -13.02 -5.17
C THR A 63 -10.79 -11.99 -5.30
N ALA A 64 -10.66 -11.36 -6.48
CA ALA A 64 -9.63 -10.36 -6.73
C ALA A 64 -9.79 -9.14 -5.82
N GLN A 65 -11.02 -8.67 -5.64
CA GLN A 65 -11.34 -7.53 -4.79
C GLN A 65 -11.00 -7.81 -3.31
N VAL A 66 -11.47 -8.93 -2.76
CA VAL A 66 -11.22 -9.31 -1.36
C VAL A 66 -9.74 -9.58 -1.09
N ARG A 67 -9.02 -10.21 -2.03
CA ARG A 67 -7.57 -10.44 -1.86
C ARG A 67 -6.77 -9.15 -1.81
N ASN A 68 -7.09 -8.16 -2.64
CA ASN A 68 -6.43 -6.85 -2.59
C ASN A 68 -6.69 -6.15 -1.26
N VAL A 69 -7.94 -6.19 -0.77
CA VAL A 69 -8.29 -5.64 0.55
C VAL A 69 -7.49 -6.32 1.65
N ALA A 70 -7.44 -7.66 1.67
CA ALA A 70 -6.70 -8.42 2.67
C ALA A 70 -5.19 -8.11 2.67
N GLN A 71 -4.59 -7.93 1.49
CA GLN A 71 -3.18 -7.56 1.36
C GLN A 71 -2.90 -6.19 1.98
N VAL A 72 -3.70 -5.18 1.67
CA VAL A 72 -3.53 -3.82 2.21
C VAL A 72 -3.75 -3.81 3.71
N THR A 73 -4.81 -4.45 4.22
CA THR A 73 -5.05 -4.54 5.67
C THR A 73 -3.91 -5.27 6.39
N THR A 74 -3.30 -6.29 5.76
CA THR A 74 -2.12 -6.97 6.30
C THR A 74 -0.89 -6.06 6.32
N ALA A 75 -0.68 -5.24 5.29
CA ALA A 75 0.41 -4.27 5.24
C ALA A 75 0.26 -3.21 6.34
N VAL A 76 -0.96 -2.68 6.52
CA VAL A 76 -1.31 -1.73 7.58
C VAL A 76 -1.04 -2.34 8.95
N ALA A 77 -1.44 -3.60 9.18
CA ALA A 77 -1.15 -4.30 10.43
C ALA A 77 0.36 -4.50 10.70
N LYS A 78 1.18 -4.51 9.66
CA LYS A 78 2.65 -4.55 9.76
C LYS A 78 3.29 -3.15 9.85
N GLY A 79 2.48 -2.09 9.86
CA GLY A 79 2.93 -0.69 9.93
C GLY A 79 3.30 -0.06 8.59
N ASP A 80 3.07 -0.75 7.47
CA ASP A 80 3.23 -0.16 6.13
C ASP A 80 1.94 0.55 5.71
N LEU A 81 1.88 1.85 5.99
CA LEU A 81 0.76 2.73 5.65
C LEU A 81 0.88 3.33 4.25
N SER A 82 1.90 2.95 3.47
CA SER A 82 2.06 3.42 2.09
C SER A 82 1.19 2.65 1.10
N GLN A 83 0.71 1.46 1.49
CA GLN A 83 -0.11 0.59 0.65
C GLN A 83 -1.56 1.07 0.60
N LYS A 84 -2.13 1.11 -0.60
CA LYS A 84 -3.55 1.42 -0.83
C LYS A 84 -4.21 0.39 -1.71
N ILE A 85 -5.51 0.22 -1.54
CA ILE A 85 -6.31 -0.63 -2.41
C ILE A 85 -6.48 0.12 -3.74
N THR A 86 -5.94 -0.43 -4.83
CA THR A 86 -5.97 0.18 -6.17
C THR A 86 -6.94 -0.50 -7.13
N VAL A 87 -7.35 -1.74 -6.85
CA VAL A 87 -8.23 -2.54 -7.72
C VAL A 87 -9.54 -1.81 -8.03
N ASP A 88 -10.06 -1.99 -9.25
CA ASP A 88 -11.36 -1.45 -9.63
C ASP A 88 -12.48 -2.19 -8.89
N ALA A 89 -13.38 -1.40 -8.31
CA ALA A 89 -14.46 -1.89 -7.47
C ALA A 89 -15.70 -1.04 -7.71
N ARG A 90 -16.88 -1.64 -7.53
CA ARG A 90 -18.17 -0.97 -7.71
C ARG A 90 -19.10 -1.32 -6.57
N GLY A 91 -20.11 -0.48 -6.34
CA GLY A 91 -21.11 -0.68 -5.29
C GLY A 91 -20.47 -0.74 -3.90
N GLU A 92 -20.95 -1.68 -3.08
CA GLU A 92 -20.52 -1.86 -1.69
C GLU A 92 -19.01 -2.11 -1.55
N ILE A 93 -18.39 -2.79 -2.53
CA ILE A 93 -16.95 -3.05 -2.51
C ILE A 93 -16.13 -1.77 -2.74
N LEU A 94 -16.66 -0.83 -3.53
CA LEU A 94 -16.03 0.48 -3.70
C LEU A 94 -16.09 1.30 -2.40
N GLU A 95 -17.23 1.27 -1.72
CA GLU A 95 -17.41 1.94 -0.44
C GLU A 95 -16.46 1.35 0.62
N LEU A 96 -16.34 0.02 0.67
CA LEU A 96 -15.37 -0.67 1.54
C LEU A 96 -13.94 -0.25 1.22
N LYS A 97 -13.55 -0.27 -0.06
CA LYS A 97 -12.23 0.20 -0.54
C LYS A 97 -11.94 1.62 -0.06
N ASN A 98 -12.89 2.54 -0.24
CA ASN A 98 -12.71 3.95 0.12
C ASN A 98 -12.61 4.13 1.62
N THR A 99 -13.43 3.43 2.39
CA THR A 99 -13.38 3.44 3.87
C THR A 99 -12.02 2.99 4.38
N ILE A 100 -11.49 1.89 3.84
CA ILE A 100 -10.18 1.38 4.23
C ILE A 100 -9.07 2.34 3.82
N ASN A 101 -9.07 2.84 2.58
CA ASN A 101 -8.07 3.80 2.14
C ASN A 101 -8.07 5.08 2.99
N THR A 102 -9.26 5.55 3.41
CA THR A 102 -9.41 6.70 4.30
C THR A 102 -8.83 6.41 5.69
N MET A 103 -9.08 5.22 6.23
CA MET A 103 -8.48 4.78 7.49
C MET A 103 -6.94 4.74 7.39
N VAL A 104 -6.38 4.25 6.29
CA VAL A 104 -4.92 4.27 6.06
C VAL A 104 -4.37 5.70 6.06
N ASP A 105 -5.05 6.61 5.37
CA ASP A 105 -4.65 8.03 5.32
C ASP A 105 -4.69 8.69 6.70
N GLN A 106 -5.74 8.43 7.49
CA GLN A 106 -5.87 8.95 8.85
C GLN A 106 -4.78 8.41 9.78
N LEU A 107 -4.46 7.12 9.69
CA LEU A 107 -3.38 6.52 10.47
C LEU A 107 -2.01 7.08 10.08
N SER A 108 -1.77 7.32 8.79
CA SER A 108 -0.51 7.92 8.33
C SER A 108 -0.34 9.34 8.86
N ALA A 109 -1.39 10.16 8.76
CA ALA A 109 -1.37 11.52 9.29
C ALA A 109 -1.17 11.54 10.81
N PHE A 110 -1.78 10.59 11.53
CA PHE A 110 -1.58 10.46 12.97
C PHE A 110 -0.13 10.09 13.33
N ALA A 111 0.49 9.17 12.58
CA ALA A 111 1.89 8.79 12.79
C ALA A 111 2.87 9.97 12.57
N ASP A 112 2.61 10.79 11.55
CA ASP A 112 3.37 12.01 11.29
C ASP A 112 3.22 13.01 12.44
N GLU A 113 2.00 13.17 12.94
CA GLU A 113 1.70 14.09 14.04
C GLU A 113 2.36 13.66 15.35
N VAL A 114 2.35 12.37 15.69
CA VAL A 114 3.06 11.84 16.86
C VAL A 114 4.56 12.10 16.75
N THR A 115 5.13 11.94 15.55
CA THR A 115 6.56 12.22 15.31
C THR A 115 6.88 13.71 15.46
N ARG A 116 5.97 14.60 15.04
CA ARG A 116 6.09 16.04 15.21
C ARG A 116 6.04 16.43 16.69
N VAL A 117 5.02 15.97 17.43
CA VAL A 117 4.85 16.25 18.87
C VAL A 117 6.05 15.74 19.67
N ALA A 118 6.56 14.55 19.36
CA ALA A 118 7.75 14.03 20.04
C ALA A 118 8.99 14.91 19.86
N ARG A 119 9.16 15.56 18.69
CA ARG A 119 10.27 16.51 18.46
C ARG A 119 10.06 17.80 19.25
N GLU A 120 8.85 18.35 19.25
CA GLU A 120 8.55 19.63 19.91
C GLU A 120 8.72 19.53 21.43
N VAL A 121 8.13 18.51 22.05
CA VAL A 121 8.27 18.27 23.50
C VAL A 121 9.73 18.04 23.88
N GLY A 122 10.49 17.30 23.05
CA GLY A 122 11.93 17.10 23.27
C GLY A 122 12.78 18.37 23.19
N THR A 123 12.35 19.37 22.41
CA THR A 123 13.04 20.66 22.31
C THR A 123 12.67 21.64 23.42
N GLU A 124 11.43 21.61 23.92
CA GLU A 124 11.01 22.46 25.04
C GLU A 124 11.75 22.05 26.33
N ASP A 125 11.89 20.75 26.61
CA ASP A 125 12.62 20.24 27.78
C ASP A 125 14.13 20.56 27.74
N ALA A 126 14.75 20.56 26.55
CA ALA A 126 16.16 20.93 26.41
C ALA A 126 16.42 22.42 26.70
N SER A 127 15.41 23.28 26.56
CA SER A 127 15.52 24.73 26.82
C SER A 127 15.28 25.11 28.28
N ALA A 128 14.54 24.28 29.04
CA ALA A 128 14.25 24.50 30.46
C ALA A 128 15.45 24.18 31.41
N GLY A 129 16.49 23.50 30.90
CA GLY A 129 17.66 23.08 31.69
C GLY A 129 18.80 24.10 31.82
N ARG A 130 18.66 25.36 31.37
CA ARG A 130 19.73 26.37 31.56
C ARG A 130 19.64 26.93 32.99
N PRO A 131 20.64 26.71 33.87
CA PRO A 131 20.66 27.37 35.16
C PRO A 131 20.79 28.87 34.92
N MET A 132 19.80 29.64 35.37
CA MET A 132 19.90 31.08 35.53
C MET A 132 20.97 31.35 36.60
N CYS A 133 22.22 31.53 36.19
CA CYS A 133 23.27 32.02 37.07
C CYS A 133 22.98 33.49 37.42
N ARG A 134 22.16 33.70 38.44
CA ARG A 134 22.00 35.00 39.11
C ARG A 134 23.15 35.15 40.11
N GLY A 135 24.28 35.65 39.62
CA GLY A 135 25.41 36.06 40.46
C GLY A 135 25.33 37.56 40.72
N GLU A 136 24.79 37.94 41.88
CA GLU A 136 24.95 39.28 42.42
C GLU A 136 26.42 39.49 42.83
N GLY A 137 27.07 40.46 42.20
CA GLY A 137 28.44 40.88 42.48
C GLY A 137 28.45 42.35 42.92
N HIS A 138 28.91 42.54 44.15
CA HIS A 138 28.99 43.76 44.94
C HIS A 138 29.71 44.94 44.27
N LEU A 139 29.26 46.15 44.59
CA LEU A 139 29.87 47.44 44.26
C LEU A 139 31.23 47.63 44.96
N ALA A 140 32.30 47.93 44.21
CA ALA A 140 33.47 48.62 44.74
C ALA A 140 34.26 49.32 43.61
N GLY A 141 34.56 50.61 43.81
CA GLY A 141 35.82 51.20 43.33
C GLY A 141 35.80 52.00 42.02
N SER A 142 35.64 53.30 42.20
CA SER A 142 35.89 54.46 41.33
C SER A 142 37.22 54.56 40.53
N HIS A 143 37.10 55.01 39.26
CA HIS A 143 37.95 55.92 38.43
C HIS A 143 39.37 55.48 37.93
N PRO A 144 39.91 56.06 36.82
CA PRO A 144 39.26 56.47 35.55
C PRO A 144 40.05 56.17 34.24
N LEU A 145 39.31 56.28 33.13
CA LEU A 145 39.66 56.79 31.78
C LEU A 145 41.07 56.52 31.19
N GLY A 146 41.10 55.61 30.21
CA GLY A 146 42.06 55.61 29.11
C GLY A 146 41.32 55.52 27.78
N GLN A 147 41.26 56.64 27.05
CA GLN A 147 40.81 56.71 25.67
C GLN A 147 41.77 55.91 24.77
N LEU A 148 41.26 55.28 23.70
CA LEU A 148 41.56 55.62 22.30
C LEU A 148 41.48 54.44 21.32
N HIS A 149 40.78 54.72 20.20
CA HIS A 149 40.87 54.11 18.87
C HIS A 149 40.41 52.64 18.73
N GLY A 150 39.72 52.21 17.69
CA GLY A 150 39.47 52.79 16.37
C GLY A 150 39.16 51.61 15.44
N ARG A 151 38.09 51.73 14.68
CA ARG A 151 37.54 50.78 13.70
C ARG A 151 38.58 49.94 12.95
N GLN A 152 38.26 48.66 12.71
CA GLN A 152 38.10 48.13 11.35
C GLN A 152 37.50 46.72 11.32
N SER A 153 36.35 46.63 10.67
CA SER A 153 35.69 45.39 10.27
C SER A 153 36.34 44.87 8.99
N HIS A 154 36.87 43.66 9.00
CA HIS A 154 37.18 42.92 7.77
C HIS A 154 36.83 41.43 7.94
N ARG A 155 35.74 41.03 7.28
CA ARG A 155 35.46 39.62 6.93
C ARG A 155 36.27 39.28 5.67
N PRO A 156 36.98 38.15 5.62
CA PRO A 156 37.37 37.54 4.36
C PRO A 156 36.29 36.57 3.88
N GLY A 157 36.04 36.60 2.58
CA GLY A 157 34.93 35.95 1.91
C GLY A 157 35.08 34.45 1.72
N ALA A 158 33.93 33.81 1.60
CA ALA A 158 33.76 32.52 0.97
C ALA A 158 33.93 32.68 -0.56
N GLN A 159 34.73 31.80 -1.17
CA GLN A 159 34.37 31.10 -2.42
C GLN A 159 35.45 30.10 -2.86
N HIS A 160 34.94 28.99 -3.42
CA HIS A 160 35.52 28.15 -4.48
C HIS A 160 36.09 26.78 -4.11
N ARG A 161 35.32 25.72 -4.44
CA ARG A 161 35.81 24.55 -5.20
C ARG A 161 34.66 23.94 -6.03
N PRO A 162 34.81 23.80 -7.35
CA PRO A 162 33.97 22.95 -8.18
C PRO A 162 34.61 21.57 -8.33
N GLY A 163 33.78 20.53 -8.39
CA GLY A 163 34.22 19.16 -8.67
C GLY A 163 33.04 18.32 -9.09
N GLY A 164 32.68 18.40 -10.37
CA GLY A 164 31.79 17.43 -11.00
C GLY A 164 32.56 16.16 -11.35
N ASP A 165 31.93 15.00 -11.17
CA ASP A 165 32.26 13.85 -12.00
C ASP A 165 31.02 13.01 -12.34
N ARG A 166 30.68 13.14 -13.62
CA ARG A 166 30.21 12.16 -14.60
C ARG A 166 29.33 11.00 -14.15
N GLY A 167 28.19 10.96 -14.82
CA GLY A 167 27.32 9.81 -14.90
C GLY A 167 28.00 8.55 -15.42
N ARG A 168 27.48 7.42 -14.95
CA ARG A 168 27.57 6.13 -15.64
C ARG A 168 26.15 5.67 -15.92
N GLN A 169 25.71 5.95 -17.14
CA GLN A 169 24.64 5.20 -17.78
C GLN A 169 25.24 3.92 -18.39
N GLY A 170 24.43 2.85 -18.34
CA GLY A 170 24.41 1.83 -19.39
C GLY A 170 25.15 0.54 -19.07
N ARG A 171 24.39 -0.50 -18.68
CA ARG A 171 24.30 -1.78 -19.41
C ARG A 171 22.97 -2.49 -19.07
N PRO A 172 22.05 -2.69 -20.02
CA PRO A 172 21.03 -3.73 -19.90
C PRO A 172 21.64 -5.07 -20.35
N LEU A 173 21.54 -6.10 -19.52
CA LEU A 173 21.84 -7.48 -19.89
C LEU A 173 20.66 -8.02 -20.72
N ALA A 174 21.01 -8.56 -21.87
CA ALA A 174 20.13 -9.05 -22.91
C ALA A 174 19.28 -10.26 -22.47
N GLU A 175 18.09 -10.32 -23.07
CA GLU A 175 17.18 -11.47 -23.15
C GLU A 175 17.90 -12.68 -23.78
N ASP A 176 17.77 -13.86 -23.18
CA ASP A 176 18.02 -15.14 -23.84
C ASP A 176 16.68 -15.84 -24.08
N HIS A 177 16.20 -15.72 -25.31
CA HIS A 177 15.11 -16.52 -25.86
C HIS A 177 15.67 -17.72 -26.62
N ARG A 178 15.71 -18.88 -25.99
CA ARG A 178 15.65 -20.22 -26.62
C ARG A 178 15.09 -21.17 -25.56
N GLY A 179 14.16 -22.10 -25.79
CA GLY A 179 13.51 -22.65 -26.96
C GLY A 179 12.76 -23.87 -26.42
N ARG A 180 11.46 -23.95 -26.70
CA ARG A 180 10.55 -25.02 -26.26
C ARG A 180 10.73 -26.32 -27.11
N PRO A 181 10.09 -27.44 -26.72
CA PRO A 181 10.70 -28.78 -26.66
C PRO A 181 10.40 -29.66 -27.89
N ARG A 182 10.95 -30.89 -27.87
CA ARG A 182 10.39 -32.07 -28.52
C ARG A 182 9.99 -33.09 -27.47
#